data_AF-A0A7Z8QLF8-F1
#
_entry.id   AF-A0A7Z8QLF8-F1
#
_cell.length_a   1.000
_cell.length_b   1.000
_cell.length_c   1.000
_cell.angle_alpha   90.00
_cell.angle_beta   90.00
_cell.angle_gamma   90.00
#
_symmetry.space_group_name_H-M   'P 1'
#
loop_
_entity.id
_entity.type
_entity.pdbx_description
1 polymer ?
#
loop_
_entity_poly.entity_id
_entity_poly.type
_entity_poly.pdbx_seq_one_letter_code
_entity_poly.pdbx_strand_id
1 'polypeptide(L)'
;MLYCGYQDILESQNAIDFDDLLLKVYGLFVDYPKITALYRRSFSAVCVDEAQDLHPAQYQLLKALANGEFNNILMVGDPNQSIFHFNGSSL
;
A
#
# COMPACT_ATOMS: atom_id res chain seq x y z
N MET A 1 24.70 -1.69 -4.18
CA MET A 1 25.40 -0.41 -3.93
C MET A 1 24.64 0.79 -4.48
N LEU A 2 24.22 0.80 -5.76
CA LEU A 2 23.50 1.97 -6.32
C LEU A 2 22.18 2.29 -5.59
N TYR A 3 21.32 1.28 -5.37
CA TYR A 3 20.05 1.46 -4.66
C TYR A 3 20.26 1.95 -3.22
N CYS A 4 21.18 1.34 -2.47
CA CYS A 4 21.50 1.77 -1.10
C CYS A 4 21.98 3.24 -1.07
N GLY A 5 22.89 3.62 -1.97
CA GLY A 5 23.36 5.01 -2.04
C GLY A 5 22.26 6.00 -2.44
N TYR A 6 21.33 5.61 -3.30
CA TYR A 6 20.14 6.41 -3.61
C TYR A 6 19.25 6.62 -2.37
N GLN A 7 18.99 5.54 -1.63
CA GLN A 7 18.20 5.58 -0.40
C GLN A 7 18.90 6.42 0.69
N ASP A 8 20.21 6.27 0.86
CA ASP A 8 21.01 7.08 1.79
C ASP A 8 20.90 8.58 1.46
N ILE A 9 20.88 8.95 0.17
CA ILE A 9 20.71 10.34 -0.27
C ILE A 9 19.31 10.85 0.06
N LEU A 10 18.26 10.08 -0.24
CA LEU A 10 16.88 10.45 0.10
C LEU A 10 16.72 10.68 1.60
N GLU A 11 17.23 9.75 2.43
CA GLU A 11 17.19 9.87 3.88
C GLU A 11 17.95 11.10 4.38
N SER A 12 19.15 11.36 3.84
CA SER A 12 19.94 12.54 4.22
C SER A 12 19.24 13.87 3.93
N GLN A 13 18.31 13.88 2.98
CA GLN A 13 17.52 15.06 2.58
C GLN A 13 16.13 15.08 3.22
N ASN A 14 15.79 14.08 4.04
CA ASN A 14 14.43 13.86 4.54
C ASN A 14 13.39 13.84 3.40
N ALA A 15 13.78 13.27 2.27
CA ALA A 15 12.96 13.09 1.08
C ALA A 15 12.43 11.65 1.01
N ILE A 16 11.32 11.49 0.30
CA ILE A 16 10.69 10.19 0.03
C ILE A 16 10.21 10.18 -1.42
N ASP A 17 10.34 9.05 -2.10
CA ASP A 17 9.75 8.85 -3.42
C ASP A 17 8.35 8.18 -3.33
N PHE A 18 7.78 7.84 -4.49
CA PHE A 18 6.44 7.27 -4.55
C PHE A 18 6.35 5.85 -3.96
N ASP A 19 7.38 5.03 -4.13
CA ASP A 19 7.39 3.67 -3.60
C ASP A 19 7.61 3.69 -2.08
N ASP A 20 8.42 4.64 -1.61
CA ASP A 20 8.65 4.89 -0.19
C ASP A 20 7.35 5.25 0.55
N LEU A 21 6.41 5.97 -0.09
CA LEU A 21 5.11 6.28 0.52
C LEU A 21 4.37 5.00 0.90
N LEU A 22 4.30 4.02 -0.01
CA LEU A 22 3.63 2.75 0.26
C LEU A 22 4.38 1.95 1.33
N LEU A 23 5.70 1.84 1.20
CA LEU A 23 6.52 1.04 2.12
C LEU A 23 6.51 1.61 3.54
N LYS A 24 6.64 2.93 3.70
CA LYS A 24 6.64 3.57 5.02
C LYS A 24 5.28 3.50 5.69
N VAL A 25 4.18 3.67 4.94
CA VAL A 25 2.82 3.51 5.51
C VAL A 25 2.55 2.05 5.87
N TYR A 26 3.01 1.09 5.05
CA TYR A 26 2.93 -0.33 5.39
C TYR A 26 3.67 -0.63 6.71
N GLY A 27 4.90 -0.12 6.86
CA GLY A 27 5.66 -0.22 8.11
C GLY A 27 4.91 0.40 9.29
N LEU A 28 4.31 1.58 9.13
CA LEU A 28 3.47 2.20 10.17
C LEU A 28 2.31 1.29 10.59
N PHE A 29 1.67 0.61 9.63
CA PHE A 29 0.54 -0.25 9.94
C PHE A 29 0.92 -1.56 10.63
N VAL A 30 2.08 -2.12 10.29
CA VAL A 30 2.59 -3.36 10.88
C VAL A 30 3.21 -3.11 12.25
N ASP A 31 4.07 -2.09 12.37
CA ASP A 31 4.90 -1.88 13.55
C ASP A 31 4.17 -1.09 14.66
N TYR A 32 3.14 -0.31 14.30
CA TYR A 32 2.41 0.55 15.24
C TYR A 32 0.89 0.32 15.20
N PRO A 33 0.39 -0.78 15.81
CA PRO A 33 -1.04 -1.15 15.75
C PRO A 33 -2.02 -0.06 16.21
N LYS A 34 -1.58 0.84 17.10
CA LYS A 34 -2.40 1.98 17.56
C LYS A 34 -2.71 2.97 16.43
N ILE A 35 -1.77 3.16 15.50
CA ILE A 35 -1.95 4.01 14.31
C ILE A 35 -2.93 3.34 13.36
N THR A 36 -2.74 2.07 13.04
CA THR A 36 -3.68 1.29 12.21
C THR A 36 -5.09 1.32 12.77
N ALA A 37 -5.23 1.15 14.08
CA ALA A 37 -6.52 1.22 14.77
C ALA A 37 -7.18 2.61 14.68
N LEU A 38 -6.40 3.70 14.64
CA LEU A 38 -6.93 5.04 14.39
C LEU A 38 -7.58 5.11 12.99
N TYR A 39 -6.90 4.62 11.96
CA TYR A 39 -7.43 4.62 10.60
C TYR A 39 -8.65 3.70 10.45
N ARG A 40 -8.61 2.48 11.03
CA ARG A 40 -9.77 1.56 11.05
C ARG A 40 -11.00 2.17 11.72
N ARG A 41 -10.82 3.03 12.74
CA ARG A 41 -11.94 3.74 13.38
C ARG A 41 -12.47 4.91 12.55
N SER A 42 -11.59 5.56 11.79
CA SER A 42 -11.97 6.70 10.95
C SER A 42 -12.66 6.27 9.66
N PHE A 43 -12.28 5.12 9.09
CA PHE A 43 -12.90 4.58 7.89
C PHE A 43 -14.08 3.69 8.26
N SER A 44 -15.29 4.04 7.80
CA SER A 44 -16.45 3.15 7.95
C SER A 44 -16.41 1.98 6.94
N ALA A 45 -15.89 2.25 5.75
CA ALA A 45 -15.63 1.29 4.69
C ALA A 45 -14.52 1.84 3.78
N VAL A 46 -13.85 0.96 3.04
CA VAL A 46 -12.87 1.29 2.00
C VAL A 46 -13.36 0.71 0.68
N CYS A 47 -13.39 1.53 -0.35
CA CYS A 47 -13.67 1.10 -1.72
C CYS A 47 -12.39 1.27 -2.54
N VAL A 48 -11.94 0.18 -3.16
CA VAL A 48 -10.78 0.14 -4.03
C VAL A 48 -11.28 -0.08 -5.45
N ASP A 49 -11.07 0.90 -6.31
CA ASP A 49 -11.36 0.81 -7.74
C ASP A 49 -10.15 0.27 -8.49
N GLU A 50 -10.35 -0.18 -9.73
CA GLU A 50 -9.32 -0.75 -10.61
C GLU A 50 -8.48 -1.83 -9.92
N ALA A 51 -9.13 -2.69 -9.15
CA ALA A 51 -8.47 -3.69 -8.32
C ALA A 51 -7.59 -4.64 -9.13
N GLN A 52 -7.89 -4.89 -10.40
CA GLN A 52 -7.07 -5.72 -11.29
C GLN A 52 -5.65 -5.17 -11.52
N ASP A 53 -5.43 -3.88 -11.28
CA ASP A 53 -4.14 -3.23 -11.46
C ASP A 53 -3.36 -3.07 -10.14
N LEU A 54 -3.87 -3.61 -9.03
CA LEU A 54 -3.15 -3.60 -7.75
C LEU A 54 -1.82 -4.34 -7.86
N HIS A 55 -0.75 -3.67 -7.44
CA HIS A 55 0.56 -4.29 -7.29
C HIS A 55 0.65 -4.97 -5.90
N PRO A 56 1.45 -6.04 -5.73
CA PRO A 56 1.69 -6.70 -4.45
C PRO A 56 1.88 -5.78 -3.24
N ALA A 57 2.64 -4.69 -3.35
CA ALA A 57 2.86 -3.76 -2.24
C ALA A 57 1.56 -3.06 -1.77
N GLN A 58 0.73 -2.60 -2.71
CA GLN A 58 -0.57 -1.98 -2.41
C GLN A 58 -1.53 -2.98 -1.78
N TYR A 59 -1.53 -4.21 -2.29
CA TYR A 59 -2.35 -5.28 -1.73
C TYR A 59 -1.92 -5.65 -0.30
N GLN A 60 -0.61 -5.72 -0.02
CA GLN A 60 -0.12 -5.93 1.34
C GLN A 60 -0.46 -4.78 2.28
N LEU A 61 -0.43 -3.54 1.80
CA LEU A 61 -0.89 -2.38 2.56
C LEU A 61 -2.37 -2.49 2.96
N LEU A 62 -3.23 -2.87 2.02
CA LEU A 62 -4.66 -3.09 2.29
C LEU A 62 -4.87 -4.23 3.29
N LYS A 63 -4.09 -5.31 3.18
CA LYS A 63 -4.09 -6.40 4.16
C LYS A 63 -3.64 -5.96 5.54
N ALA A 64 -2.60 -5.12 5.63
CA ALA A 64 -2.11 -4.57 6.89
C ALA A 64 -3.15 -3.64 7.54
N LEU A 65 -3.89 -2.86 6.74
CA LEU A 65 -5.02 -2.07 7.23
C LEU A 65 -6.15 -2.95 7.78
N ALA A 66 -6.49 -4.03 7.06
CA ALA A 66 -7.52 -4.97 7.50
C ALA A 66 -7.13 -5.67 8.82
N ASN A 67 -5.95 -6.30 8.83
CA ASN A 67 -5.37 -7.07 9.94
C ASN A 67 -6.38 -7.98 10.67
N GLY A 68 -7.33 -8.55 9.92
CA GLY A 68 -8.40 -9.42 10.45
C GLY A 68 -9.48 -8.74 11.29
N GLU A 69 -9.37 -7.44 11.59
CA GLU A 69 -10.37 -6.69 12.39
C GLU A 69 -11.25 -5.78 11.53
N PHE A 70 -10.75 -5.31 10.38
CA PHE A 70 -11.49 -4.42 9.47
C PHE A 70 -11.86 -5.15 8.19
N ASN A 71 -13.15 -5.45 8.05
CA ASN A 71 -13.69 -6.30 6.99
C ASN A 71 -14.54 -5.54 5.96
N ASN A 72 -14.67 -4.21 6.12
CA ASN A 72 -15.49 -3.38 5.24
C ASN A 72 -14.67 -2.86 4.05
N ILE A 73 -14.05 -3.77 3.29
CA ILE A 73 -13.29 -3.44 2.09
C ILE A 73 -14.02 -4.01 0.88
N LEU A 74 -14.42 -3.13 -0.04
CA LEU A 74 -14.95 -3.47 -1.34
C LEU A 74 -13.86 -3.25 -2.39
N MET A 75 -13.63 -4.23 -3.26
CA MET A 75 -12.72 -4.11 -4.40
C MET A 75 -13.52 -4.28 -5.68
N VAL A 76 -13.36 -3.35 -6.62
CA VAL A 76 -14.01 -3.34 -7.93
C VAL A 76 -12.93 -3.38 -9.00
N GLY A 77 -13.10 -4.21 -10.02
CA GLY A 77 -12.16 -4.32 -11.12
C GLY A 77 -12.63 -5.21 -12.26
N ASP A 78 -12.03 -5.05 -13.45
CA ASP A 78 -12.29 -5.84 -14.64
C ASP A 78 -11.01 -6.55 -15.12
N PRO A 79 -10.91 -7.89 -15.02
CA PRO A 79 -9.71 -8.61 -15.42
C PRO A 79 -9.40 -8.50 -16.92
N ASN A 80 -10.40 -8.19 -17.77
CA ASN A 80 -10.17 -7.99 -19.21
C ASN A 80 -9.54 -6.64 -19.54
N GLN A 81 -9.40 -5.74 -18.57
CA GLN A 81 -8.81 -4.41 -18.71
C GLN A 81 -7.45 -4.26 -18.00
N SER A 82 -6.84 -5.35 -17.52
CA SER A 82 -5.51 -5.29 -16.92
C SER A 82 -4.45 -4.96 -17.99
N ILE A 83 -4.11 -3.69 -18.11
CA ILE A 83 -3.10 -3.18 -19.05
C ILE A 83 -1.78 -2.77 -18.35
N PHE A 84 -1.74 -2.77 -17.02
CA PHE A 84 -0.58 -2.35 -16.22
C PHE A 84 0.39 -3.48 -15.81
N HIS A 85 0.33 -4.64 -16.47
CA HIS A 85 1.22 -5.77 -16.19
C HIS A 85 2.72 -5.39 -16.25
N PHE A 86 3.08 -4.41 -17.08
CA PHE A 86 4.46 -3.90 -17.21
C PHE A 86 4.96 -3.13 -15.98
N ASN A 87 4.06 -2.62 -15.13
CA ASN A 87 4.37 -1.98 -13.86
C ASN A 87 4.20 -2.95 -12.68
N GLY A 88 4.18 -4.27 -12.99
CA GLY A 88 4.12 -5.44 -12.10
C GLY A 88 2.83 -5.67 -11.32
N SER A 89 1.73 -5.02 -11.73
CA SER A 89 0.39 -5.43 -11.34
C SER A 89 0.23 -6.93 -11.61
N SER A 90 -0.07 -7.69 -10.56
CA SER A 90 -0.17 -9.15 -10.61
C SER A 90 -1.28 -9.58 -9.66
N LEU A 91 -2.46 -9.82 -10.24
CA LEU A 91 -3.58 -10.46 -9.58
C LEU A 91 -3.85 -11.82 -10.23
#